data_AF-A0A6M1E1Z7-F1
#
_entry.id   AF-A0A6M1E1Z7-F1
#
_cell.length_a   1.000
_cell.length_b   1.000
_cell.length_c   1.000
_cell.angle_alpha   90.00
_cell.angle_beta   90.00
_cell.angle_gamma   90.00
#
_symmetry.space_group_name_H-M   'P 1'
#
loop_
_entity.id
_entity.type
_entity.pdbx_description
1 polymer ?
#
loop_
_entity_poly.entity_id
_entity_poly.type
_entity_poly.pdbx_seq_one_letter_code
_entity_poly.pdbx_strand_id
1 'polypeptide(L)'
;MKKIILCILLLSLSIAQAQEVSLRTYTAKLTAQNADPARNFLDLKSRKTFDLIGASYEPERIDMFVLFGRNTRVNLMLPSSNRIASFGEHFKVNIQEGWDVQNRGVLVNVGNAKETKDKFSACRTLSDLTSWYTEAEQNVKKIENYQHRKNGPIDNLIRLEKGDVILFRSEDRNFYAIGLVQRTEESHQGKVVITWKIPRSF
;
A
#
# COMPACT_ATOMS: atom_id res chain seq x y z
N MET A 1 28.12 52.88 -38.38
CA MET A 1 28.17 51.40 -38.38
C MET A 1 28.20 50.89 -36.94
N LYS A 2 27.05 50.49 -36.37
CA LYS A 2 26.97 49.92 -35.02
C LYS A 2 26.68 48.43 -35.15
N LYS A 3 27.64 47.59 -34.72
CA LYS A 3 27.49 46.13 -34.65
C LYS A 3 26.54 45.81 -33.48
N ILE A 4 25.35 45.32 -33.81
CA ILE A 4 24.44 44.73 -32.83
C ILE A 4 24.94 43.30 -32.60
N ILE A 5 25.61 43.11 -31.46
CA ILE A 5 25.98 41.79 -30.95
C ILE A 5 24.69 41.17 -30.40
N LEU A 6 24.09 40.30 -31.21
CA LEU A 6 23.00 39.43 -30.80
C LEU A 6 23.58 38.36 -29.88
N CYS A 7 23.67 38.68 -28.58
CA CYS A 7 23.93 37.69 -27.55
C CYS A 7 22.80 36.68 -27.56
N ILE A 8 23.09 35.51 -28.13
CA ILE A 8 22.34 34.29 -27.96
C ILE A 8 22.36 33.96 -26.46
N LEU A 9 21.37 34.48 -25.74
CA LEU A 9 20.94 33.95 -24.44
C LEU A 9 20.29 32.60 -24.73
N LEU A 10 21.14 31.59 -24.94
CA LEU A 10 20.78 30.19 -24.69
C LEU A 10 20.46 30.13 -23.20
N LEU A 11 19.20 30.40 -22.88
CA LEU A 11 18.56 29.91 -21.67
C LEU A 11 18.77 28.41 -21.67
N SER A 12 19.84 27.99 -21.00
CA SER A 12 20.00 26.63 -20.52
C SER A 12 18.83 26.41 -19.56
N LEU A 13 17.68 26.04 -20.13
CA LEU A 13 16.65 25.31 -19.44
C LEU A 13 17.34 24.03 -18.99
N SER A 14 17.93 24.11 -17.80
CA SER A 14 18.28 22.98 -16.98
C SER A 14 16.95 22.27 -16.71
N ILE A 15 16.50 21.46 -17.66
CA ILE A 15 15.49 20.46 -17.41
C ILE A 15 16.18 19.55 -16.41
N ALA A 16 15.95 19.81 -15.13
CA ALA A 16 16.24 18.87 -14.08
C ALA A 16 15.42 17.63 -14.44
N GLN A 17 16.04 16.71 -15.18
CA GLN A 17 15.48 15.39 -15.38
C GLN A 17 15.46 14.78 -13.99
N ALA A 18 14.30 14.84 -13.34
CA ALA A 18 14.10 14.19 -12.06
C ALA A 18 14.52 12.73 -12.26
N GLN A 19 15.57 12.32 -11.55
CA GLN A 19 16.12 10.98 -11.69
C GLN A 19 15.00 9.98 -11.42
N GLU A 20 14.71 9.14 -12.42
CA GLU A 20 13.61 8.21 -12.31
C GLU A 20 13.94 7.14 -11.26
N VAL A 21 13.12 7.06 -10.21
CA VAL A 21 13.34 6.12 -9.12
C VAL A 21 12.78 4.76 -9.51
N SER A 22 13.67 3.79 -9.73
CA SER A 22 13.26 2.40 -9.98
C SER A 22 12.61 1.76 -8.75
N LEU A 23 11.68 0.84 -9.00
CA LEU A 23 11.03 0.05 -7.97
C LEU A 23 11.85 -1.20 -7.64
N ARG A 24 11.77 -1.65 -6.39
CA ARG A 24 12.20 -2.97 -5.93
C ARG A 24 10.98 -3.83 -5.64
N THR A 25 11.11 -5.11 -5.94
CA THR A 25 10.07 -6.11 -5.70
C THR A 25 10.44 -6.99 -4.51
N TYR A 26 9.49 -7.32 -3.65
CA TYR A 26 9.64 -8.35 -2.64
C TYR A 26 8.30 -8.99 -2.30
N THR A 27 8.33 -10.19 -1.70
CA THR A 27 7.12 -10.89 -1.28
C THR A 27 6.99 -10.84 0.24
N ALA A 28 5.87 -10.31 0.71
CA ALA A 28 5.47 -10.37 2.11
C ALA A 28 4.55 -11.58 2.33
N LYS A 29 4.79 -12.33 3.40
CA LYS A 29 3.93 -13.40 3.89
C LYS A 29 3.39 -12.97 5.24
N LEU A 30 2.08 -12.75 5.32
CA LEU A 30 1.39 -12.31 6.52
C LEU A 30 0.44 -13.42 6.97
N THR A 31 0.33 -13.60 8.27
CA THR A 31 -0.64 -14.49 8.90
C THR A 31 -1.66 -13.66 9.67
N ALA A 32 -2.83 -14.22 9.96
CA ALA A 32 -3.88 -13.55 10.70
C ALA A 32 -3.54 -13.49 12.20
N GLN A 33 -4.32 -12.72 12.95
CA GLN A 33 -4.14 -12.47 14.38
C GLN A 33 -4.13 -13.74 15.25
N ASN A 34 -4.78 -14.81 14.81
CA ASN A 34 -4.90 -16.06 15.58
C ASN A 34 -3.95 -17.16 15.07
N ALA A 35 -2.99 -16.82 14.20
CA ALA A 35 -1.96 -17.76 13.76
C ALA A 35 -0.84 -17.91 14.80
N ASP A 36 -0.11 -19.02 14.72
CA ASP A 36 1.09 -19.24 15.52
C ASP A 36 2.30 -19.50 14.59
N PRO A 37 3.25 -18.56 14.46
CA PRO A 37 3.22 -17.20 15.01
C PRO A 37 2.30 -16.24 14.23
N ALA A 38 1.73 -15.27 14.94
CA ALA A 38 0.95 -14.17 14.34
C ALA A 38 1.89 -13.08 13.81
N ARG A 39 2.15 -13.06 12.51
CA ARG A 39 2.97 -12.03 11.83
C ARG A 39 2.10 -11.24 10.89
N ASN A 40 1.22 -10.43 11.46
CA ASN A 40 0.19 -9.69 10.75
C ASN A 40 0.58 -8.25 10.40
N PHE A 41 1.63 -7.68 10.99
CA PHE A 41 2.02 -6.29 10.76
C PHE A 41 3.17 -6.16 9.76
N LEU A 42 3.17 -5.08 8.97
CA LEU A 42 4.11 -4.88 7.88
C LEU A 42 4.71 -3.46 7.89
N ASP A 43 6.04 -3.39 7.88
CA ASP A 43 6.81 -2.21 7.51
C ASP A 43 7.33 -2.41 6.08
N LEU A 44 6.72 -1.74 5.11
CA LEU A 44 7.08 -1.81 3.70
C LEU A 44 8.50 -1.28 3.44
N LYS A 45 8.92 -0.22 4.14
CA LYS A 45 10.25 0.39 3.93
C LYS A 45 11.36 -0.55 4.35
N SER A 46 11.24 -1.25 5.48
CA SER A 46 12.26 -2.23 5.90
C SER A 46 12.01 -3.64 5.35
N ARG A 47 10.79 -3.93 4.88
CA ARG A 47 10.31 -5.25 4.44
C ARG A 47 10.24 -6.26 5.58
N LYS A 48 10.04 -5.79 6.80
CA LYS A 48 9.91 -6.62 8.01
C LYS A 48 8.44 -6.85 8.34
N THR A 49 8.16 -8.02 8.90
CA THR A 49 6.87 -8.32 9.51
C THR A 49 7.02 -8.43 11.02
N PHE A 50 5.98 -8.02 11.72
CA PHE A 50 5.93 -8.02 13.18
C PHE A 50 4.67 -8.73 13.66
N ASP A 51 4.72 -9.22 14.90
CA ASP A 51 3.53 -9.50 15.68
C ASP A 51 3.04 -8.20 16.36
N LEU A 52 1.95 -8.29 17.13
CA LEU A 52 1.38 -7.12 17.81
C LEU A 52 2.35 -6.51 18.82
N ILE A 53 3.13 -7.33 19.53
CA ILE A 53 4.05 -6.85 20.57
C ILE A 53 5.18 -6.05 19.91
N GLY A 54 5.85 -6.63 18.91
CA GLY A 54 6.92 -5.97 18.16
C GLY A 54 6.44 -4.72 17.44
N ALA A 55 5.22 -4.75 16.87
CA ALA A 55 4.62 -3.58 16.25
C ALA A 55 4.32 -2.45 17.25
N SER A 56 3.97 -2.80 18.49
CA SER A 56 3.68 -1.80 19.54
C SER A 56 4.94 -1.13 20.10
N TYR A 57 6.13 -1.70 19.90
CA TYR A 57 7.40 -1.05 20.23
C TYR A 57 7.90 -0.09 19.14
N GLU A 58 7.39 -0.22 17.90
CA GLU A 58 7.81 0.60 16.74
C GLU A 58 6.59 1.05 15.89
N PRO A 59 5.55 1.64 16.49
CA PRO A 59 4.28 1.91 15.81
C PRO A 59 4.43 2.84 14.59
N GLU A 60 5.38 3.78 14.64
CA GLU A 60 5.70 4.73 13.57
C GLU A 60 6.25 4.06 12.30
N ARG A 61 6.67 2.79 12.41
CA ARG A 61 7.23 2.02 11.28
C ARG A 61 6.19 1.18 10.55
N ILE A 62 5.01 0.99 11.14
CA ILE A 62 3.99 0.10 10.61
C ILE A 62 3.15 0.82 9.55
N ASP A 63 3.12 0.28 8.33
CA ASP A 63 2.28 0.83 7.26
C ASP A 63 0.88 0.24 7.26
N MET A 64 0.79 -1.06 7.52
CA MET A 64 -0.44 -1.83 7.40
C MET A 64 -0.33 -3.15 8.13
N PHE A 65 -1.48 -3.80 8.33
CA PHE A 65 -1.55 -5.15 8.85
C PHE A 65 -2.75 -5.91 8.31
N VAL A 66 -2.72 -7.23 8.49
CA VAL A 66 -3.76 -8.15 8.02
C VAL A 66 -4.55 -8.71 9.18
N LEU A 67 -5.88 -8.60 9.11
CA LEU A 67 -6.78 -9.24 10.07
C LEU A 67 -7.78 -10.13 9.36
N PHE A 68 -8.13 -11.24 9.99
CA PHE A 68 -9.17 -12.15 9.50
C PHE A 68 -10.47 -11.94 10.26
N GLY A 69 -11.56 -11.72 9.53
CA GLY A 69 -12.91 -11.68 10.08
C GLY A 69 -13.77 -12.79 9.49
N ARG A 70 -14.67 -13.37 10.28
CA ARG A 70 -15.58 -14.45 9.82
C ARG A 70 -16.35 -14.06 8.54
N ASN A 71 -16.85 -12.82 8.49
CA ASN A 71 -17.67 -12.32 7.38
C ASN A 71 -16.89 -11.46 6.38
N THR A 72 -15.79 -10.86 6.81
CA THR A 72 -14.95 -9.98 5.99
C THR A 72 -13.72 -10.68 5.42
N ARG A 73 -13.49 -11.95 5.77
CA ARG A 73 -12.37 -12.80 5.34
C ARG A 73 -11.03 -12.11 5.61
N VAL A 74 -10.10 -12.11 4.65
CA VAL A 74 -8.81 -11.44 4.77
C VAL A 74 -9.00 -9.93 4.56
N ASN A 75 -8.61 -9.13 5.55
CA ASN A 75 -8.67 -7.67 5.50
C ASN A 75 -7.24 -7.12 5.50
N LEU A 76 -6.99 -6.06 4.74
CA LEU A 76 -5.78 -5.26 4.83
C LEU A 76 -6.16 -3.90 5.41
N MET A 77 -5.52 -3.53 6.52
CA MET A 77 -5.89 -2.39 7.33
C MET A 77 -4.70 -1.48 7.57
N LEU A 78 -4.96 -0.18 7.63
CA LEU A 78 -4.00 0.81 8.07
C LEU A 78 -4.13 1.06 9.58
N PRO A 79 -3.04 1.44 10.28
CA PRO A 79 -3.07 1.78 11.71
C PRO A 79 -4.07 2.86 12.11
N SER A 80 -4.37 3.78 11.20
CA SER A 80 -5.33 4.87 11.39
C SER A 80 -6.80 4.46 11.22
N SER A 81 -7.09 3.19 10.88
CA SER A 81 -8.46 2.77 10.62
C SER A 81 -9.31 2.72 11.89
N ASN A 82 -10.44 3.44 11.89
CA ASN A 82 -11.43 3.36 12.98
C ASN A 82 -12.18 2.01 13.04
N ARG A 83 -11.85 1.05 12.16
CA ARG A 83 -12.45 -0.29 12.13
C ARG A 83 -11.67 -1.32 12.92
N ILE A 84 -10.52 -0.97 13.47
CA ILE A 84 -9.63 -1.88 14.22
C ILE A 84 -10.36 -2.52 15.40
N ALA A 85 -11.13 -1.74 16.16
CA ALA A 85 -11.90 -2.23 17.31
C ALA A 85 -12.88 -3.38 16.97
N SER A 86 -13.30 -3.52 15.71
CA SER A 86 -14.19 -4.61 15.30
C SER A 86 -13.55 -6.01 15.33
N PHE A 87 -12.23 -6.09 15.50
CA PHE A 87 -11.48 -7.34 15.56
C PHE A 87 -11.11 -7.77 16.99
N GLY A 88 -11.54 -7.02 18.00
CA GLY A 88 -11.43 -7.38 19.41
C GLY A 88 -10.82 -6.28 20.28
N GLU A 89 -11.08 -6.37 21.58
CA GLU A 89 -10.67 -5.35 22.56
C GLU A 89 -9.15 -5.17 22.62
N HIS A 90 -8.39 -6.25 22.48
CA HIS A 90 -6.93 -6.18 22.49
C HIS A 90 -6.38 -5.30 21.34
N PHE A 91 -6.98 -5.32 20.14
CA PHE A 91 -6.54 -4.43 19.06
C PHE A 91 -6.95 -2.98 19.30
N LYS A 92 -8.14 -2.77 19.86
CA LYS A 92 -8.60 -1.43 20.25
C LYS A 92 -7.63 -0.80 21.27
N VAL A 93 -7.36 -1.50 22.36
CA VAL A 93 -6.49 -0.99 23.44
C VAL A 93 -5.05 -0.83 22.97
N ASN A 94 -4.48 -1.84 22.29
CA ASN A 94 -3.05 -1.78 21.94
C ASN A 94 -2.77 -0.84 20.76
N ILE A 95 -3.67 -0.74 19.77
CA ILE A 95 -3.42 0.07 18.57
C ILE A 95 -4.22 1.36 18.61
N GLN A 96 -5.56 1.26 18.66
CA GLN A 96 -6.44 2.41 18.46
C GLN A 96 -6.31 3.44 19.59
N GLU A 97 -6.11 2.98 20.81
CA GLU A 97 -5.96 3.82 22.01
C GLU A 97 -4.52 3.88 22.51
N GLY A 98 -3.70 2.87 22.19
CA GLY A 98 -2.37 2.68 22.78
C GLY A 98 -1.19 3.14 21.92
N TRP A 99 -1.34 3.25 20.59
CA TRP A 99 -0.25 3.76 19.76
C TRP A 99 -0.28 5.28 19.68
N ASP A 100 0.83 5.93 20.03
CA ASP A 100 1.01 7.37 19.86
C ASP A 100 1.04 7.79 18.37
N VAL A 101 1.42 6.87 17.49
CA VAL A 101 1.48 7.08 16.04
C VAL A 101 0.67 6.03 15.31
N GLN A 102 -0.31 6.49 14.53
CA GLN A 102 -1.15 5.65 13.69
C GLN A 102 -1.02 6.11 12.24
N ASN A 103 -0.03 5.57 11.53
CA ASN A 103 0.26 5.98 10.16
C ASN A 103 -1.00 5.96 9.28
N ARG A 104 -1.24 7.09 8.61
CA ARG A 104 -2.31 7.31 7.64
C ARG A 104 -1.88 6.95 6.24
N GLY A 105 -2.89 6.64 5.46
CA GLY A 105 -2.72 6.30 4.07
C GLY A 105 -4.05 5.97 3.42
N VAL A 106 -3.96 5.57 2.17
CA VAL A 106 -5.12 5.28 1.34
C VAL A 106 -4.84 4.05 0.50
N LEU A 107 -5.75 3.08 0.59
CA LEU A 107 -5.73 1.85 -0.18
C LEU A 107 -6.76 1.91 -1.32
N VAL A 108 -6.35 1.49 -2.51
CA VAL A 108 -7.20 1.33 -3.69
C VAL A 108 -6.97 -0.06 -4.27
N ASN A 109 -8.03 -0.86 -4.41
CA ASN A 109 -7.98 -2.16 -5.07
C ASN A 109 -8.64 -2.06 -6.45
N VAL A 110 -7.82 -2.19 -7.48
CA VAL A 110 -8.22 -2.11 -8.90
C VAL A 110 -8.59 -3.49 -9.48
N GLY A 111 -8.79 -4.48 -8.62
CA GLY A 111 -9.26 -5.81 -8.96
C GLY A 111 -8.17 -6.71 -9.55
N ASN A 112 -8.61 -7.80 -10.19
CA ASN A 112 -7.78 -8.93 -10.57
C ASN A 112 -7.81 -9.27 -12.08
N ALA A 113 -8.33 -8.34 -12.89
CA ALA A 113 -8.37 -8.46 -14.35
C ALA A 113 -6.98 -8.70 -14.94
N LYS A 114 -6.91 -9.31 -16.12
CA LYS A 114 -5.64 -9.65 -16.77
C LYS A 114 -4.83 -8.38 -17.04
N GLU A 115 -5.48 -7.36 -17.58
CA GLU A 115 -4.93 -6.05 -17.91
C GLU A 115 -4.33 -5.37 -16.66
N THR A 116 -5.02 -5.48 -15.53
CA THR A 116 -4.54 -4.95 -14.24
C THR A 116 -3.25 -5.65 -13.79
N LYS A 117 -3.16 -6.98 -13.94
CA LYS A 117 -1.95 -7.76 -13.60
C LYS A 117 -0.81 -7.53 -14.59
N ASP A 118 -1.13 -7.28 -15.86
CA ASP A 118 -0.15 -6.91 -16.88
C ASP A 118 0.41 -5.51 -16.59
N LYS A 119 -0.45 -4.54 -16.21
CA LYS A 119 -0.03 -3.20 -15.74
C LYS A 119 0.79 -3.28 -14.46
N PHE A 120 0.42 -4.16 -13.52
CA PHE A 120 1.26 -4.48 -12.35
C PHE A 120 2.63 -4.94 -12.82
N SER A 121 2.68 -5.89 -13.73
CA SER A 121 3.92 -6.43 -14.26
C SER A 121 4.75 -5.36 -14.95
N ALA A 122 4.15 -4.44 -15.72
CA ALA A 122 4.83 -3.39 -16.47
C ALA A 122 5.32 -2.20 -15.62
N CYS A 123 4.70 -1.91 -14.48
CA CYS A 123 5.10 -0.80 -13.60
C CYS A 123 6.54 -0.99 -13.06
N ARG A 124 7.48 -0.13 -13.44
CA ARG A 124 8.91 -0.25 -13.07
C ARG A 124 9.43 0.92 -12.25
N THR A 125 8.76 2.06 -12.29
CA THR A 125 9.29 3.30 -11.72
C THR A 125 8.30 3.99 -10.80
N LEU A 126 8.79 4.92 -9.98
CA LEU A 126 7.93 5.73 -9.12
C LEU A 126 6.97 6.61 -9.94
N SER A 127 7.39 7.05 -11.14
CA SER A 127 6.53 7.82 -12.05
C SER A 127 5.35 6.98 -12.54
N ASP A 128 5.60 5.74 -12.99
CA ASP A 128 4.55 4.78 -13.37
C ASP A 128 3.56 4.56 -12.21
N LEU A 129 4.11 4.31 -11.01
CA LEU A 129 3.34 4.00 -9.83
C LEU A 129 2.45 5.17 -9.39
N THR A 130 3.01 6.38 -9.35
CA THR A 130 2.30 7.60 -8.92
C THR A 130 1.20 7.96 -9.93
N SER A 131 1.51 7.85 -11.23
CA SER A 131 0.54 8.10 -12.30
C SER A 131 -0.63 7.11 -12.21
N TRP A 132 -0.32 5.82 -12.02
CA TRP A 132 -1.36 4.80 -11.89
C TRP A 132 -2.16 4.95 -10.59
N TYR A 133 -1.52 5.28 -9.47
CA TYR A 133 -2.24 5.58 -8.23
C TYR A 133 -3.26 6.70 -8.44
N THR A 134 -2.82 7.81 -9.05
CA THR A 134 -3.67 8.99 -9.30
C THR A 134 -4.85 8.64 -10.20
N GLU A 135 -4.59 7.91 -11.29
CA GLU A 135 -5.63 7.43 -12.20
C GLU A 135 -6.61 6.48 -11.49
N ALA A 136 -6.10 5.55 -10.68
CA ALA A 136 -6.91 4.58 -9.96
C ALA A 136 -7.79 5.26 -8.92
N GLU A 137 -7.25 6.16 -8.11
CA GLU A 137 -8.00 6.91 -7.09
C GLU A 137 -9.17 7.69 -7.71
N GLN A 138 -8.95 8.32 -8.86
CA GLN A 138 -9.98 9.09 -9.57
C GLN A 138 -11.05 8.21 -10.23
N ASN A 139 -10.68 7.02 -10.70
CA ASN A 139 -11.54 6.19 -11.55
C ASN A 139 -12.06 4.92 -10.89
N VAL A 140 -11.60 4.54 -9.69
CA VAL A 140 -12.00 3.28 -9.02
C VAL A 140 -13.51 3.15 -8.86
N LYS A 141 -14.22 4.26 -8.63
CA LYS A 141 -15.69 4.29 -8.53
C LYS A 141 -16.42 3.93 -9.83
N LYS A 142 -15.70 3.92 -10.96
CA LYS A 142 -16.21 3.55 -12.29
C LYS A 142 -15.99 2.06 -12.62
N ILE A 143 -15.30 1.31 -11.76
CA ILE A 143 -15.13 -0.13 -11.93
C ILE A 143 -16.50 -0.81 -11.83
N GLU A 144 -16.74 -1.79 -12.71
CA GLU A 144 -17.95 -2.60 -12.68
C GLU A 144 -18.10 -3.29 -11.32
N ASN A 145 -19.31 -3.28 -10.75
CA ASN A 145 -19.59 -3.86 -9.43
C ASN A 145 -18.74 -3.24 -8.28
N TYR A 146 -18.39 -1.95 -8.39
CA TYR A 146 -17.68 -1.21 -7.36
C TYR A 146 -18.29 -1.41 -5.96
N GLN A 147 -17.46 -1.81 -5.01
CA GLN A 147 -17.81 -1.90 -3.59
C GLN A 147 -16.79 -1.10 -2.79
N HIS A 148 -17.22 -0.01 -2.15
CA HIS A 148 -16.31 0.90 -1.44
C HIS A 148 -15.35 0.19 -0.47
N ARG A 149 -15.85 -0.80 0.30
CA ARG A 149 -15.03 -1.56 1.25
C ARG A 149 -14.08 -2.58 0.61
N LYS A 150 -14.31 -2.97 -0.65
CA LYS A 150 -13.42 -3.88 -1.40
C LYS A 150 -12.45 -3.13 -2.32
N ASN A 151 -12.84 -1.96 -2.81
CA ASN A 151 -12.14 -1.23 -3.86
C ASN A 151 -11.46 0.06 -3.37
N GLY A 152 -11.94 0.70 -2.31
CA GLY A 152 -11.43 1.99 -1.85
C GLY A 152 -11.88 3.18 -2.72
N PRO A 153 -11.29 4.37 -2.56
CA PRO A 153 -10.19 4.69 -1.66
C PRO A 153 -10.63 4.57 -0.19
N ILE A 154 -9.89 3.84 0.64
CA ILE A 154 -10.27 3.56 2.04
C ILE A 154 -9.05 3.19 2.90
N ASP A 155 -9.18 3.21 4.23
CA ASP A 155 -8.16 2.77 5.20
C ASP A 155 -8.22 1.26 5.54
N ASN A 156 -9.26 0.56 5.09
CA ASN A 156 -9.47 -0.86 5.35
C ASN A 156 -10.09 -1.56 4.13
N LEU A 157 -9.31 -2.37 3.41
CA LEU A 157 -9.83 -3.25 2.37
C LEU A 157 -10.29 -4.57 2.99
N ILE A 158 -11.47 -5.05 2.60
CA ILE A 158 -12.03 -6.34 3.05
C ILE A 158 -12.05 -7.36 1.93
N ARG A 159 -12.06 -8.65 2.29
CA ARG A 159 -12.18 -9.78 1.36
C ARG A 159 -11.16 -9.71 0.23
N LEU A 160 -9.89 -9.55 0.58
CA LEU A 160 -8.82 -9.65 -0.40
C LEU A 160 -8.85 -11.02 -1.07
N GLU A 161 -8.72 -11.03 -2.40
CA GLU A 161 -8.77 -12.23 -3.22
C GLU A 161 -7.47 -12.41 -4.00
N LYS A 162 -7.17 -13.66 -4.38
CA LYS A 162 -6.01 -13.94 -5.22
C LYS A 162 -6.13 -13.18 -6.55
N GLY A 163 -5.05 -12.52 -6.93
CA GLY A 163 -4.95 -11.75 -8.17
C GLY A 163 -5.27 -10.26 -8.00
N ASP A 164 -5.81 -9.84 -6.86
CA ASP A 164 -6.07 -8.44 -6.59
C ASP A 164 -4.79 -7.60 -6.66
N VAL A 165 -4.89 -6.44 -7.31
CA VAL A 165 -3.84 -5.43 -7.36
C VAL A 165 -4.24 -4.24 -6.50
N ILE A 166 -3.43 -3.97 -5.49
CA ILE A 166 -3.67 -2.96 -4.45
C ILE A 166 -2.65 -1.85 -4.62
N LEU A 167 -3.11 -0.62 -4.84
CA LEU A 167 -2.29 0.59 -4.78
C LEU A 167 -2.42 1.22 -3.41
N PHE A 168 -1.30 1.68 -2.88
CA PHE A 168 -1.21 2.28 -1.55
C PHE A 168 -0.43 3.58 -1.63
N ARG A 169 -0.95 4.60 -0.95
CA ARG A 169 -0.22 5.83 -0.63
C ARG A 169 -0.12 5.93 0.88
N SER A 170 1.10 5.97 1.40
CA SER A 170 1.35 6.37 2.79
C SER A 170 1.39 7.89 2.84
N GLU A 171 0.45 8.49 3.58
CA GLU A 171 0.37 9.94 3.75
C GLU A 171 1.45 10.42 4.72
N ASP A 172 1.57 9.76 5.87
CA ASP A 172 2.48 10.21 6.93
C ASP A 172 3.95 9.86 6.64
N ARG A 173 4.22 8.73 5.97
CA ARG A 173 5.60 8.32 5.60
C ARG A 173 5.97 8.70 4.16
N ASN A 174 5.07 9.40 3.46
CA ASN A 174 5.22 10.00 2.14
C ASN A 174 5.81 9.07 1.05
N PHE A 175 5.12 7.96 0.75
CA PHE A 175 5.54 7.08 -0.35
C PHE A 175 4.38 6.31 -0.96
N TYR A 176 4.61 5.72 -2.13
CA TYR A 176 3.66 4.87 -2.83
C TYR A 176 4.12 3.41 -2.85
N ALA A 177 3.18 2.48 -2.86
CA ALA A 177 3.43 1.06 -3.07
C ALA A 177 2.34 0.45 -3.97
N ILE A 178 2.68 -0.66 -4.62
CA ILE A 178 1.69 -1.50 -5.29
C ILE A 178 1.91 -2.98 -4.95
N GLY A 179 0.84 -3.67 -4.56
CA GLY A 179 0.83 -5.06 -4.16
C GLY A 179 0.00 -5.91 -5.10
N LEU A 180 0.48 -7.11 -5.43
CA LEU A 180 -0.29 -8.16 -6.12
C LEU A 180 -0.51 -9.33 -5.16
N VAL A 181 -1.76 -9.62 -4.83
CA VAL A 181 -2.14 -10.73 -3.95
C VAL A 181 -1.90 -12.06 -4.67
N GLN A 182 -0.87 -12.79 -4.27
CA GLN A 182 -0.49 -14.08 -4.88
C GLN A 182 -1.35 -15.23 -4.39
N ARG A 183 -1.71 -15.18 -3.10
CA ARG A 183 -2.42 -16.26 -2.40
C ARG A 183 -3.16 -15.70 -1.20
N THR A 184 -4.33 -16.26 -0.95
CA THR A 184 -5.09 -16.12 0.30
C THR A 184 -5.45 -17.51 0.82
N GLU A 185 -5.45 -17.69 2.14
CA GLU A 185 -6.01 -18.86 2.82
C GLU A 185 -7.11 -18.37 3.75
N GLU A 186 -8.36 -18.74 3.47
CA GLU A 186 -9.51 -18.37 4.28
C GLU A 186 -9.71 -19.36 5.44
N SER A 187 -8.78 -19.36 6.38
CA SER A 187 -8.89 -20.13 7.63
C SER A 187 -8.82 -19.19 8.83
N HIS A 188 -9.04 -19.74 10.04
CA HIS A 188 -8.87 -18.97 11.27
C HIS A 188 -7.43 -18.46 11.47
N GLN A 189 -6.46 -19.13 10.86
CA GLN A 189 -5.04 -18.73 10.82
C GLN A 189 -4.72 -17.76 9.66
N GLY A 190 -5.72 -17.46 8.81
CA GLY A 190 -5.72 -16.60 7.63
C GLY A 190 -4.34 -16.23 7.07
N LYS A 191 -3.95 -16.75 5.92
CA LYS A 191 -2.65 -16.38 5.31
C LYS A 191 -2.86 -15.52 4.09
N VAL A 192 -2.01 -14.52 3.89
CA VAL A 192 -1.93 -13.78 2.64
C VAL A 192 -0.49 -13.62 2.20
N VAL A 193 -0.26 -13.82 0.91
CA VAL A 193 1.03 -13.61 0.26
C VAL A 193 0.86 -12.50 -0.75
N ILE A 194 1.60 -11.42 -0.60
CA ILE A 194 1.51 -10.24 -1.48
C ILE A 194 2.91 -9.94 -2.02
N THR A 195 3.00 -9.81 -3.34
CA THR A 195 4.20 -9.29 -4.00
C THR A 195 4.08 -7.78 -4.09
N TRP A 196 4.95 -7.07 -3.37
CA TRP A 196 4.99 -5.62 -3.32
C TRP A 196 6.06 -5.07 -4.27
N LYS A 197 5.76 -3.94 -4.91
CA LYS A 197 6.72 -3.05 -5.53
C LYS A 197 6.71 -1.72 -4.81
N ILE A 198 7.89 -1.26 -4.42
CA ILE A 198 8.11 -0.01 -3.68
C ILE A 198 9.35 0.70 -4.21
N PRO A 199 9.50 2.02 -4.02
CA PRO A 199 10.72 2.75 -4.38
C PRO A 199 11.98 2.13 -3.78
N ARG A 200 13.10 2.15 -4.52
CA ARG A 200 14.40 1.69 -4.02
C ARG A 200 15.00 2.62 -2.97
N SER A 201 14.74 3.91 -3.13
CA SER A 201 15.10 4.99 -2.21
C SER A 201 13.83 5.70 -1.75
N PHE A 202 13.80 6.06 -0.47
CA PHE A 202 12.72 6.80 0.18
C PHE A 202 13.21 8.19 0.60
#